data_AF-A0A5J5EIV2-F1
#
_entry.id   AF-A0A5J5EIV2-F1
#
_cell.length_a   1.000
_cell.length_b   1.000
_cell.length_c   1.000
_cell.angle_alpha   90.00
_cell.angle_beta   90.00
_cell.angle_gamma   90.00
#
_symmetry.space_group_name_H-M   'P 1'
#
loop_
_entity.id
_entity.type
_entity.pdbx_description
1 polymer ?
#
loop_
_entity_poly.entity_id
_entity_poly.type
_entity_poly.pdbx_seq_one_letter_code
_entity_poly.pdbx_strand_id
1 'polypeptide(L)'
;MAEKTMQDVYRKIEREKVLINGARAMRQSTDNAAVQQRLDNQIRESQRNLSYLEEKYRELQNRVMMQNTQGMDNMQVSESGYSNYGGQQMMPPNKPFAQEPGIQPKSRPNFSKLDLIKYDTPHLGPRIQLMLSQLEFKLSVEKQYKEGIEKMAKLYQIEGDRRSRQDAESKRIESNQKIQLLKQALKRYEDLHVDMDFGADEADVSMLPIFVGLSPVACKFV
;
A
#
# COMPACT_ATOMS: atom_id res chain seq x y z
N MET A 1 4.66 10.82 -19.97
CA MET A 1 4.20 10.15 -18.73
C MET A 1 2.69 10.21 -18.58
N ALA A 2 2.04 11.38 -18.68
CA ALA A 2 0.59 11.53 -18.52
C ALA A 2 -0.26 10.64 -19.45
N GLU A 3 0.17 10.42 -20.70
CA GLU A 3 -0.54 9.55 -21.65
C GLU A 3 -0.55 8.07 -21.23
N LYS A 4 0.55 7.58 -20.64
CA LYS A 4 0.65 6.20 -20.14
C LYS A 4 -0.32 5.98 -18.97
N THR A 5 -0.36 6.93 -18.03
CA THR A 5 -1.29 6.92 -16.90
C THR A 5 -2.76 6.97 -17.37
N MET A 6 -3.06 7.81 -18.36
CA MET A 6 -4.40 7.88 -18.95
C MET A 6 -4.81 6.55 -19.61
N GLN A 7 -3.89 5.89 -20.31
CA GLN A 7 -4.12 4.57 -20.89
C GLN A 7 -4.34 3.49 -19.83
N ASP A 8 -3.60 3.54 -18.71
CA ASP A 8 -3.76 2.59 -17.61
C ASP A 8 -5.11 2.77 -16.90
N VAL A 9 -5.53 4.01 -16.65
CA VAL A 9 -6.86 4.32 -16.11
C VAL A 9 -7.96 3.83 -17.07
N TYR A 10 -7.80 4.06 -18.37
CA TYR A 10 -8.76 3.57 -19.37
C TYR A 10 -8.89 2.04 -19.36
N ARG A 11 -7.76 1.30 -19.28
CA ARG A 11 -7.79 -0.17 -19.17
C ARG A 11 -8.51 -0.63 -17.90
N LYS A 12 -8.34 0.09 -16.78
CA LYS A 12 -9.06 -0.20 -15.53
C LYS A 12 -10.56 0.07 -15.66
N ILE A 13 -10.97 1.15 -16.33
CA ILE A 13 -12.37 1.45 -16.65
C ILE A 13 -13.01 0.29 -17.43
N GLU A 14 -12.35 -0.17 -18.49
CA GLU A 14 -12.87 -1.28 -19.31
C GLU A 14 -12.97 -2.59 -18.51
N ARG A 15 -12.00 -2.86 -17.63
CA ARG A 15 -12.06 -4.01 -16.72
C ARG A 15 -13.26 -3.93 -15.77
N GLU A 16 -13.52 -2.77 -15.16
CA GLU A 16 -14.66 -2.58 -14.25
C GLU A 16 -16.01 -2.75 -14.98
N LYS A 17 -16.12 -2.27 -16.23
CA LYS A 17 -17.32 -2.51 -17.06
C LYS A 17 -17.56 -4.00 -17.31
N VAL A 18 -16.52 -4.76 -17.64
CA VAL A 18 -16.61 -6.21 -17.84
C VAL A 18 -17.01 -6.91 -16.53
N LEU A 19 -16.45 -6.50 -15.39
CA LEU A 19 -16.80 -7.05 -14.07
C LEU A 19 -18.28 -6.80 -13.72
N ILE A 20 -18.79 -5.59 -13.96
CA ILE A 20 -20.21 -5.26 -13.75
C ILE A 20 -21.10 -6.13 -14.64
N ASN A 21 -20.76 -6.26 -15.92
CA ASN A 21 -21.55 -7.05 -16.86
C ASN A 21 -21.54 -8.54 -16.51
N GLY A 22 -20.36 -9.09 -16.18
CA GLY A 22 -20.22 -10.47 -15.73
C GLY A 22 -21.00 -10.75 -14.44
N ALA A 23 -20.91 -9.85 -13.45
CA ALA A 23 -21.66 -9.98 -12.20
C ALA A 23 -23.17 -9.89 -12.40
N ARG A 24 -23.64 -9.01 -13.30
CA ARG A 24 -25.06 -8.91 -13.68
C ARG A 24 -25.56 -10.19 -14.37
N ALA A 25 -24.78 -10.75 -15.30
CA ALA A 25 -25.13 -12.01 -15.96
C ALA A 25 -25.21 -13.18 -14.96
N MET A 26 -24.23 -13.29 -14.06
CA MET A 26 -24.24 -14.32 -13.00
C MET A 26 -25.40 -14.15 -12.01
N ARG A 27 -25.82 -12.91 -11.75
CA ARG A 27 -26.96 -12.61 -10.89
C ARG A 27 -28.27 -13.08 -11.52
N GLN A 28 -28.40 -12.94 -12.82
CA GLN A 28 -29.57 -13.42 -13.58
C GLN A 28 -29.61 -14.95 -13.69
N SER A 29 -28.46 -15.61 -13.65
CA SER A 29 -28.35 -17.07 -13.81
C SER A 29 -28.42 -17.86 -12.49
N THR A 30 -28.57 -17.20 -11.34
CA THR A 30 -28.48 -17.83 -10.02
C THR A 30 -29.63 -17.42 -9.10
N ASP A 31 -30.33 -18.39 -8.52
CA ASP A 31 -31.43 -18.16 -7.57
C ASP A 31 -31.00 -18.19 -6.09
N ASN A 32 -29.72 -18.49 -5.82
CA ASN A 32 -29.20 -18.54 -4.46
C ASN A 32 -29.07 -17.12 -3.88
N ALA A 33 -29.87 -16.81 -2.85
CA ALA A 33 -29.91 -15.52 -2.18
C ALA A 33 -28.54 -15.07 -1.63
N ALA A 34 -27.72 -15.98 -1.10
CA ALA A 34 -26.39 -15.65 -0.59
C ALA A 34 -25.41 -15.29 -1.72
N VAL A 35 -25.54 -15.93 -2.89
CA VAL A 35 -24.74 -15.61 -4.08
C VAL A 35 -25.20 -14.29 -4.69
N GLN A 36 -26.52 -14.08 -4.80
CA GLN A 36 -27.09 -12.80 -5.25
C GLN A 36 -26.62 -11.63 -4.38
N GLN A 37 -26.63 -11.77 -3.05
CA GLN A 37 -26.16 -10.72 -2.14
C GLN A 37 -24.67 -10.40 -2.36
N ARG A 38 -23.83 -11.41 -2.62
CA ARG A 38 -22.41 -11.20 -2.94
C ARG A 38 -22.23 -10.48 -4.27
N LEU A 39 -22.97 -10.88 -5.30
CA LEU A 39 -22.96 -10.26 -6.62
C LEU A 39 -23.48 -8.82 -6.56
N ASP A 40 -24.51 -8.54 -5.76
CA ASP A 40 -25.05 -7.18 -5.56
C ASP A 40 -24.04 -6.26 -4.88
N ASN A 41 -23.32 -6.76 -3.88
CA ASN A 41 -22.22 -6.00 -3.27
C ASN A 41 -21.10 -5.72 -4.28
N GLN A 42 -20.73 -6.72 -5.09
CA GLN A 42 -19.71 -6.58 -6.12
C GLN A 42 -20.13 -5.57 -7.20
N ILE A 43 -21.39 -5.58 -7.64
CA ILE A 43 -21.90 -4.60 -8.61
C ILE A 43 -21.83 -3.18 -8.05
N ARG A 44 -22.26 -2.96 -6.79
CA ARG A 44 -22.22 -1.62 -6.17
C ARG A 44 -20.78 -1.12 -6.01
N GLU A 45 -19.86 -1.99 -5.62
CA GLU A 45 -18.45 -1.65 -5.47
C GLU A 45 -17.82 -1.30 -6.83
N SER A 46 -17.99 -2.15 -7.84
CA SER A 46 -17.49 -1.86 -9.20
C SER A 46 -18.11 -0.61 -9.81
N GLN A 47 -19.38 -0.30 -9.51
CA GLN A 47 -20.00 0.97 -9.93
C GLN A 47 -19.34 2.20 -9.29
N ARG A 48 -19.01 2.16 -7.99
CA ARG A 48 -18.26 3.25 -7.35
C ARG A 48 -16.87 3.39 -7.93
N ASN A 49 -16.18 2.26 -8.16
CA ASN A 49 -14.86 2.25 -8.79
C ASN A 49 -14.91 2.85 -10.19
N LEU A 50 -15.92 2.49 -10.99
CA LEU A 50 -16.13 3.03 -12.33
C LEU A 50 -16.31 4.55 -12.29
N SER A 51 -17.22 5.06 -11.44
CA SER A 51 -17.45 6.50 -11.31
C SER A 51 -16.17 7.26 -10.91
N TYR A 52 -15.41 6.72 -9.96
CA TYR A 52 -14.14 7.31 -9.54
C TYR A 52 -13.11 7.34 -10.67
N LEU A 53 -12.94 6.22 -11.38
CA LEU A 53 -12.00 6.13 -12.50
C LEU A 53 -12.41 7.04 -13.66
N GLU A 54 -13.71 7.16 -13.96
CA GLU A 54 -14.23 8.07 -14.98
C GLU A 54 -13.99 9.55 -14.63
N GLU A 55 -14.22 9.93 -13.37
CA GLU A 55 -13.90 11.28 -12.88
C GLU A 55 -12.40 11.56 -12.97
N LYS A 56 -11.55 10.60 -12.57
CA LYS A 56 -10.09 10.72 -12.67
C LYS A 56 -9.59 10.78 -14.11
N TYR A 57 -10.20 10.03 -15.02
CA TYR A 57 -9.86 10.11 -16.44
C TYR A 57 -10.16 11.50 -17.00
N ARG A 58 -11.29 12.10 -16.63
CA ARG A 58 -11.62 13.49 -17.01
C ARG A 58 -10.63 14.49 -16.43
N GLU A 59 -10.25 14.34 -15.15
CA GLU A 59 -9.25 15.20 -14.52
C GLU A 59 -7.89 15.13 -15.27
N LEU A 60 -7.43 13.92 -15.59
CA LEU A 60 -6.21 13.70 -16.36
C LEU A 60 -6.29 14.30 -17.76
N GLN A 61 -7.42 14.10 -18.45
CA GLN A 61 -7.66 14.65 -19.77
C GLN A 61 -7.61 16.18 -19.76
N ASN A 62 -8.26 16.82 -18.79
CA ASN A 62 -8.25 18.26 -18.63
C ASN A 62 -6.84 18.79 -18.33
N ARG A 63 -6.06 18.06 -17.53
CA ARG A 63 -4.66 18.42 -17.23
C ARG A 63 -3.77 18.35 -18.47
N VAL A 64 -3.93 17.30 -19.30
CA VAL A 64 -3.21 17.17 -20.57
C VAL A 64 -3.62 18.29 -21.55
N MET A 65 -4.91 18.61 -21.63
CA MET A 65 -5.39 19.72 -22.47
C MET A 65 -4.86 21.08 -22.01
N MET A 66 -4.86 21.36 -20.70
CA MET A 66 -4.29 22.60 -20.16
C MET A 66 -2.78 22.71 -20.38
N GLN A 67 -2.04 21.61 -20.24
CA GLN A 67 -0.61 21.56 -20.52
C GLN A 67 -0.31 21.83 -22.00
N ASN A 68 -1.18 21.39 -22.91
CA ASN A 68 -1.03 21.64 -24.35
C ASN A 68 -1.39 23.08 -24.76
N THR A 69 -2.32 23.73 -24.05
CA THR A 69 -2.69 25.13 -24.30
C THR A 69 -1.68 26.13 -23.73
N GLN A 70 -0.93 25.78 -22.67
CA GLN A 70 0.10 26.65 -22.06
C GLN A 70 1.44 26.68 -22.83
N GLY A 71 1.53 26.04 -23.99
CA GLY A 71 2.73 26.10 -24.86
C GLY A 71 2.86 27.38 -25.70
N MET A 72 1.96 28.37 -25.56
CA MET A 72 1.92 29.53 -26.46
C MET A 72 1.70 30.90 -25.77
N ASP A 73 1.99 31.05 -24.48
CA ASP A 73 1.99 32.37 -23.84
C ASP A 73 3.19 32.53 -22.90
N ASN A 74 4.32 32.88 -23.49
CA ASN A 74 5.45 33.47 -22.78
C ASN A 74 5.75 34.83 -23.42
N MET A 75 5.19 35.92 -22.88
CA MET A 75 5.91 37.19 -22.71
C MET A 75 5.12 38.23 -21.87
N GLN A 76 5.71 38.57 -20.71
CA GLN A 76 6.13 39.94 -20.33
C GLN A 76 5.34 40.74 -19.26
N VAL A 77 6.14 41.45 -18.43
CA VAL A 77 5.88 42.65 -17.58
C VAL A 77 5.45 42.34 -16.12
N SER A 78 6.37 42.26 -15.13
CA SER A 78 6.93 43.32 -14.22
C SER A 78 5.84 44.05 -13.39
N GLU A 79 5.93 44.47 -12.12
CA GLU A 79 7.00 44.84 -11.17
C GLU A 79 6.29 45.18 -9.83
N SER A 80 6.99 45.07 -8.69
CA SER A 80 6.82 45.84 -7.43
C SER A 80 5.71 45.53 -6.40
N GLY A 81 6.16 45.41 -5.14
CA GLY A 81 5.34 45.58 -3.93
C GLY A 81 6.01 45.13 -2.62
N TYR A 82 6.55 46.09 -1.87
CA TYR A 82 7.38 45.98 -0.65
C TYR A 82 6.71 45.49 0.65
N SER A 83 7.57 44.97 1.56
CA SER A 83 7.61 45.18 3.04
C SER A 83 6.63 44.48 4.00
N ASN A 84 7.20 43.65 4.91
CA ASN A 84 7.50 43.98 6.34
C ASN A 84 6.99 43.06 7.48
N TYR A 85 7.97 42.77 8.36
CA TYR A 85 8.00 42.57 9.82
C TYR A 85 7.24 41.44 10.57
N GLY A 86 8.04 40.77 11.42
CA GLY A 86 7.68 40.28 12.77
C GLY A 86 7.59 38.76 12.86
N GLY A 87 8.31 38.01 13.70
CA GLY A 87 9.20 38.27 14.82
C GLY A 87 9.08 37.11 15.82
N GLN A 88 10.20 36.49 16.23
CA GLN A 88 10.43 35.72 17.48
C GLN A 88 9.56 34.43 17.67
N GLN A 89 9.93 33.31 18.32
CA GLN A 89 10.99 32.94 19.24
C GLN A 89 11.04 31.39 19.37
N MET A 90 12.26 30.87 19.50
CA MET A 90 12.79 29.68 20.21
C MET A 90 11.88 28.59 20.86
N MET A 91 12.34 27.34 20.70
CA MET A 91 11.87 26.04 21.25
C MET A 91 11.90 25.91 22.80
N PRO A 92 11.33 24.85 23.44
CA PRO A 92 12.04 23.55 23.61
C PRO A 92 11.16 22.25 23.70
N PRO A 93 11.78 21.05 23.80
CA PRO A 93 11.13 19.74 23.68
C PRO A 93 10.97 18.95 25.02
N ASN A 94 10.12 17.91 24.96
CA ASN A 94 10.21 16.56 25.61
C ASN A 94 9.52 16.23 26.98
N LYS A 95 8.78 15.09 26.96
CA LYS A 95 8.53 14.03 28.01
C LYS A 95 7.40 14.24 29.05
N PRO A 96 7.06 13.23 29.91
CA PRO A 96 6.38 11.94 29.64
C PRO A 96 5.25 11.65 30.68
N PHE A 97 4.37 10.65 30.45
CA PHE A 97 3.45 10.06 31.45
C PHE A 97 2.74 11.02 32.45
N ALA A 98 1.58 11.55 32.07
CA ALA A 98 0.58 12.02 33.03
C ALA A 98 -0.48 10.93 33.23
N GLN A 99 -0.59 10.45 34.47
CA GLN A 99 -1.51 9.41 34.92
C GLN A 99 -2.78 10.13 35.42
N GLU A 100 -3.83 10.19 34.60
CA GLU A 100 -5.13 10.71 35.02
C GLU A 100 -6.04 9.60 35.58
N PRO A 101 -6.78 9.85 36.68
CA PRO A 101 -7.63 8.86 37.31
C PRO A 101 -8.99 8.75 36.60
N GLY A 102 -9.39 7.52 36.27
CA GLY A 102 -10.79 7.14 36.11
C GLY A 102 -11.46 7.47 34.77
N ILE A 103 -11.02 6.84 33.68
CA ILE A 103 -11.83 6.73 32.45
C ILE A 103 -12.06 5.24 32.18
N GLN A 104 -13.29 4.77 32.45
CA GLN A 104 -13.72 3.46 32.02
C GLN A 104 -13.53 3.35 30.50
N PRO A 105 -12.94 2.26 29.96
CA PRO A 105 -12.75 2.13 28.53
C PRO A 105 -14.12 2.12 27.87
N LYS A 106 -14.46 3.20 27.15
CA LYS A 106 -15.63 3.24 26.27
C LYS A 106 -15.56 1.98 25.41
N SER A 107 -16.56 1.09 25.56
CA SER A 107 -16.68 -0.10 24.73
C SER A 107 -16.47 0.31 23.29
N ARG A 108 -15.42 -0.22 22.66
CA ARG A 108 -15.12 0.09 21.27
C ARG A 108 -16.35 -0.34 20.47
N PRO A 109 -16.99 0.55 19.70
CA PRO A 109 -18.18 0.18 18.95
C PRO A 109 -17.85 -1.02 18.05
N ASN A 110 -18.54 -2.13 18.31
CA ASN A 110 -18.49 -3.32 17.48
C ASN A 110 -19.33 -3.03 16.23
N PHE A 111 -18.67 -2.52 15.19
CA PHE A 111 -19.33 -2.29 13.92
C PHE A 111 -19.69 -3.61 13.25
N SER A 112 -20.95 -3.78 12.86
CA SER A 112 -21.38 -4.92 12.06
C SER A 112 -20.73 -4.84 10.67
N LYS A 113 -20.58 -5.99 10.00
CA LYS A 113 -20.12 -6.03 8.60
C LYS A 113 -20.98 -5.13 7.68
N LEU A 114 -22.26 -4.95 8.02
CA LEU A 114 -23.17 -4.03 7.34
C LEU A 114 -22.86 -2.55 7.62
N ASP A 115 -22.32 -2.22 8.80
CA ASP A 115 -21.97 -0.85 9.17
C ASP A 115 -20.66 -0.44 8.49
N LEU A 116 -19.69 -1.35 8.36
CA LEU A 116 -18.48 -1.13 7.57
C LEU A 116 -18.77 -0.88 6.08
N ILE A 117 -19.89 -1.37 5.55
CA ILE A 117 -20.31 -1.13 4.16
C ILE A 117 -20.98 0.24 4.00
N LYS A 118 -21.57 0.79 5.07
CA LYS A 118 -22.21 2.12 5.07
C LYS A 118 -21.20 3.26 5.26
N TYR A 119 -20.07 2.98 5.90
CA TYR A 119 -18.98 3.94 5.99
C TYR A 119 -18.23 3.97 4.65
N ASP A 120 -18.66 4.86 3.76
CA ASP A 120 -17.80 5.38 2.70
C ASP A 120 -16.51 5.89 3.37
N THR A 121 -15.38 5.28 3.05
CA THR A 121 -14.07 5.72 3.55
C THR A 121 -13.45 6.70 2.56
N PRO A 122 -13.58 8.02 2.78
CA PRO A 122 -12.70 8.97 2.10
C PRO A 122 -11.25 8.63 2.51
N HIS A 123 -10.29 8.75 1.60
CA HIS A 123 -8.86 8.37 1.75
C HIS A 123 -8.48 6.90 1.50
N LEU A 124 -9.19 6.21 0.60
CA LEU A 124 -8.81 4.87 0.16
C LEU A 124 -7.39 4.81 -0.44
N GLY A 125 -6.93 5.84 -1.16
CA GLY A 125 -5.58 5.90 -1.77
C GLY A 125 -4.41 5.81 -0.77
N PRO A 126 -4.25 6.78 0.16
CA PRO A 126 -3.17 6.75 1.16
C PRO A 126 -3.23 5.53 2.08
N ARG A 127 -4.45 5.05 2.38
CA ARG A 127 -4.66 3.87 3.20
C ARG A 127 -4.25 2.58 2.47
N ILE A 128 -4.53 2.46 1.17
CA ILE A 128 -4.07 1.33 0.35
C ILE A 128 -2.55 1.33 0.25
N GLN A 129 -1.94 2.49 0.00
CA GLN A 129 -0.48 2.60 -0.12
C GLN A 129 0.22 2.19 1.18
N LEU A 130 -0.31 2.61 2.34
CA LEU A 130 0.17 2.15 3.64
C LEU A 130 -0.02 0.64 3.83
N MET A 131 -1.14 0.07 3.37
CA MET A 131 -1.35 -1.39 3.44
C MET A 131 -0.39 -2.16 2.53
N LEU A 132 -0.10 -1.65 1.34
CA LEU A 132 0.88 -2.23 0.41
C LEU A 132 2.27 -2.27 1.05
N SER A 133 2.76 -1.12 1.55
CA SER A 133 4.08 -1.06 2.20
C SER A 133 4.16 -1.97 3.43
N GLN A 134 3.09 -2.06 4.22
CA GLN A 134 3.03 -3.00 5.34
C GLN A 134 3.05 -4.47 4.91
N LEU A 135 2.34 -4.83 3.84
CA LEU A 135 2.31 -6.20 3.32
C LEU A 135 3.65 -6.59 2.69
N GLU A 136 4.28 -5.68 1.96
CA GLU A 136 5.63 -5.84 1.40
C GLU A 136 6.68 -6.04 2.51
N PHE A 137 6.66 -5.19 3.53
CA PHE A 137 7.55 -5.32 4.68
C PHE A 137 7.33 -6.64 5.43
N LYS A 138 6.06 -7.02 5.67
CA LYS A 138 5.76 -8.33 6.29
C LYS A 138 6.23 -9.50 5.42
N LEU A 139 6.05 -9.41 4.11
CA LEU A 139 6.49 -10.44 3.18
C LEU A 139 8.02 -10.55 3.14
N SER A 140 8.75 -9.44 3.20
CA SER A 140 10.22 -9.45 3.23
C SER A 140 10.76 -10.06 4.53
N VAL A 141 10.20 -9.66 5.67
CA VAL A 141 10.56 -10.22 6.99
C VAL A 141 10.24 -11.72 7.05
N GLU A 142 9.07 -12.14 6.58
CA GLU A 142 8.67 -13.56 6.60
C GLU A 142 9.55 -14.41 5.67
N LYS A 143 9.98 -13.87 4.51
CA LYS A 143 10.96 -14.55 3.64
C LYS A 143 12.30 -14.75 4.35
N GLN A 144 12.82 -13.72 5.01
CA GLN A 144 14.07 -13.83 5.78
C GLN A 144 13.92 -14.82 6.95
N TYR A 145 12.77 -14.83 7.61
CA TYR A 145 12.47 -15.80 8.66
C TYR A 145 12.48 -17.24 8.14
N LYS A 146 11.86 -17.49 6.99
CA LYS A 146 11.93 -18.79 6.29
C LYS A 146 13.36 -19.20 5.95
N GLU A 147 14.16 -18.29 5.40
CA GLU A 147 15.57 -18.56 5.09
C GLU A 147 16.39 -18.90 6.35
N GLY A 148 16.11 -18.24 7.47
CA GLY A 148 16.70 -18.57 8.77
C GLY A 148 16.35 -19.99 9.22
N ILE A 149 15.07 -20.38 9.11
CA ILE A 149 14.61 -21.74 9.42
C ILE A 149 15.30 -22.79 8.53
N GLU A 150 15.47 -22.50 7.23
CA GLU A 150 16.14 -23.42 6.29
C GLU A 150 17.61 -23.65 6.67
N LYS A 151 18.32 -22.60 7.12
CA LYS A 151 19.69 -22.74 7.64
C LYS A 151 19.73 -23.57 8.93
N MET A 152 18.79 -23.36 9.85
CA MET A 152 18.69 -24.16 11.08
C MET A 152 18.39 -25.63 10.78
N ALA A 153 17.45 -25.90 9.87
CA ALA A 153 17.14 -27.27 9.44
C ALA A 153 18.36 -27.97 8.82
N LYS A 154 19.20 -27.23 8.08
CA LYS A 154 20.45 -27.75 7.50
C LYS A 154 21.51 -28.07 8.56
N LEU A 155 21.64 -27.25 9.61
CA LEU A 155 22.54 -27.55 10.73
C LEU A 155 22.11 -28.83 11.45
N TYR A 156 20.82 -28.97 11.79
CA TYR A 156 20.29 -30.20 12.40
C TYR A 156 20.43 -31.43 11.50
N GLN A 157 20.41 -31.25 10.18
CA GLN A 157 20.68 -32.33 9.24
C GLN A 157 22.13 -32.83 9.33
N ILE A 158 23.10 -31.94 9.53
CA ILE A 158 24.52 -32.29 9.64
C ILE A 158 24.82 -32.93 11.01
N GLU A 159 24.18 -32.43 12.08
CA GLU A 159 24.33 -32.96 13.44
C GLU A 159 23.59 -34.30 13.65
N GLY A 160 22.64 -34.65 12.77
CA GLY A 160 21.90 -35.90 12.84
C GLY A 160 20.72 -35.91 13.82
N ASP A 161 20.36 -34.75 14.40
CA ASP A 161 19.20 -34.62 15.27
C ASP A 161 17.89 -34.62 14.46
N ARG A 162 17.22 -35.77 14.47
CA ARG A 162 15.95 -35.98 13.76
C ARG A 162 14.80 -35.15 14.32
N ARG A 163 14.75 -34.91 15.63
CA ARG A 163 13.62 -34.24 16.27
C ARG A 163 13.64 -32.75 15.96
N SER A 164 14.78 -32.11 16.21
CA SER A 164 14.97 -30.67 15.92
C SER A 164 14.80 -30.36 14.43
N ARG A 165 15.20 -31.28 13.55
CA ARG A 165 14.95 -31.17 12.10
C ARG A 165 13.46 -31.13 11.77
N GLN A 166 12.65 -32.03 12.34
CA GLN A 166 11.20 -32.07 12.09
C GLN A 166 10.51 -30.79 12.58
N ASP A 167 10.92 -30.27 13.74
CA ASP A 167 10.38 -29.03 14.29
C ASP A 167 10.71 -27.83 13.39
N ALA A 168 11.95 -27.76 12.87
CA ALA A 168 12.34 -26.72 11.92
C ALA A 168 11.56 -26.85 10.59
N GLU A 169 11.37 -28.06 10.07
CA GLU A 169 10.61 -28.29 8.84
C GLU A 169 9.11 -27.93 9.00
N SER A 170 8.53 -28.19 10.17
CA SER A 170 7.15 -27.78 10.48
C SER A 170 7.00 -26.25 10.44
N LYS A 171 7.94 -25.52 11.07
CA LYS A 171 7.98 -24.04 11.00
C LYS A 171 8.19 -23.53 9.57
N ARG A 172 8.97 -24.25 8.75
CA ARG A 172 9.15 -23.91 7.32
C ARG A 172 7.83 -23.96 6.57
N ILE A 173 7.01 -24.97 6.81
CA ILE A 173 5.71 -25.15 6.15
C ILE A 173 4.74 -24.03 6.56
N GLU A 174 4.63 -23.73 7.86
CA GLU A 174 3.80 -22.63 8.36
C GLU A 174 4.22 -21.27 7.79
N SER A 175 5.53 -20.98 7.77
CA SER A 175 6.06 -19.75 7.17
C SER A 175 5.75 -19.67 5.68
N ASN A 176 5.82 -20.79 4.96
CA ASN A 176 5.49 -20.83 3.53
C ASN A 176 3.99 -20.53 3.28
N GLN A 177 3.09 -21.02 4.13
CA GLN A 177 1.67 -20.67 4.07
C GLN A 177 1.44 -19.17 4.31
N LYS A 178 2.13 -18.58 5.31
CA LYS A 178 2.07 -17.14 5.56
C LYS A 178 2.54 -16.33 4.35
N ILE A 179 3.65 -16.73 3.74
CA ILE A 179 4.17 -16.10 2.51
C ILE A 179 3.13 -16.13 1.39
N GLN A 180 2.43 -17.25 1.20
CA GLN A 180 1.38 -17.35 0.17
C GLN A 180 0.22 -16.40 0.46
N LEU A 181 -0.25 -16.34 1.70
CA LEU A 181 -1.32 -15.41 2.10
C LEU A 181 -0.91 -13.95 1.94
N LEU A 182 0.32 -13.60 2.35
CA LEU A 182 0.85 -12.24 2.19
C LEU A 182 0.97 -11.87 0.72
N LYS A 183 1.45 -12.76 -0.15
CA LYS A 183 1.48 -12.54 -1.61
C LYS A 183 0.08 -12.35 -2.19
N GLN A 184 -0.88 -13.16 -1.76
CA GLN A 184 -2.26 -13.05 -2.24
C GLN A 184 -2.89 -11.72 -1.80
N ALA A 185 -2.67 -11.31 -0.56
CA ALA A 185 -3.15 -10.03 -0.05
C ALA A 185 -2.51 -8.86 -0.79
N LEU A 186 -1.18 -8.89 -0.96
CA LEU A 186 -0.43 -7.87 -1.68
C LEU A 186 -1.01 -7.68 -3.09
N LYS A 187 -1.19 -8.77 -3.84
CA LYS A 187 -1.82 -8.74 -5.17
C LYS A 187 -3.22 -8.12 -5.16
N ARG A 188 -4.07 -8.45 -4.17
CA ARG A 188 -5.42 -7.87 -4.06
C ARG A 188 -5.39 -6.36 -3.78
N TYR A 189 -4.42 -5.90 -2.97
CA TYR A 189 -4.26 -4.48 -2.68
C TYR A 189 -3.61 -3.71 -3.84
N GLU A 190 -2.71 -4.34 -4.61
CA GLU A 190 -2.14 -3.78 -5.85
C GLU A 190 -3.23 -3.60 -6.92
N ASP A 191 -4.07 -4.63 -7.10
CA ASP A 191 -5.16 -4.58 -8.07
C ASP A 191 -6.14 -3.41 -7.77
N LEU A 192 -6.35 -3.12 -6.47
CA LEU A 192 -7.17 -2.02 -5.98
C LEU A 192 -6.44 -0.65 -6.01
N HIS A 193 -5.10 -0.64 -6.02
CA HIS A 193 -4.34 0.61 -6.08
C HIS A 193 -4.45 1.23 -7.47
N VAL A 194 -4.87 2.49 -7.51
CA VAL A 194 -4.65 3.37 -8.65
C VAL A 194 -3.32 4.04 -8.36
N ASP A 195 -2.30 3.75 -9.18
CA ASP A 195 -1.00 4.43 -9.09
C ASP A 195 -1.23 5.93 -9.33
N MET A 196 -1.46 6.65 -8.24
CA MET A 196 -1.63 8.09 -8.18
C MET A 196 -0.25 8.74 -7.98
N ASP A 197 0.76 8.29 -8.72
CA ASP A 197 2.07 8.93 -8.67
C ASP A 197 2.05 10.21 -9.51
N PHE A 198 1.55 11.26 -8.89
CA PHE A 198 1.85 12.64 -9.24
C PHE A 198 2.85 13.19 -8.21
N GLY A 199 4.13 12.85 -8.39
CA GLY A 199 5.25 13.79 -8.36
C GLY A 199 5.75 14.25 -6.99
N ALA A 200 7.09 14.15 -6.87
CA ALA A 200 7.97 14.66 -5.80
C ALA A 200 7.93 13.80 -4.52
N ASP A 201 8.90 12.92 -4.25
CA ASP A 201 10.35 13.08 -4.42
C ASP A 201 11.02 11.78 -4.90
N GLU A 202 11.31 11.70 -6.21
CA GLU A 202 12.48 10.99 -6.72
C GLU A 202 13.60 12.04 -6.88
N ALA A 203 14.05 12.58 -5.76
CA ALA A 203 15.24 13.40 -5.68
C ALA A 203 16.00 13.03 -4.40
N ASP A 204 17.10 12.33 -4.60
CA ASP A 204 18.20 12.11 -3.66
C ASP A 204 18.05 11.03 -2.57
N VAL A 205 18.21 9.77 -3.00
CA VAL A 205 18.94 8.77 -2.21
C VAL A 205 20.05 8.14 -3.07
N SER A 206 20.88 9.01 -3.64
CA SER A 206 22.22 8.66 -4.10
C SER A 206 23.27 9.34 -3.21
N MET A 207 23.14 9.18 -1.89
CA MET A 207 24.20 9.59 -0.97
C MET A 207 24.19 8.75 0.31
N LEU A 208 24.66 7.50 0.22
CA LEU A 208 25.26 6.80 1.35
C LEU A 208 26.43 5.91 0.88
N PRO A 209 27.70 6.35 1.00
CA PRO A 209 28.79 5.43 1.24
C PRO A 209 28.93 5.31 2.77
N ILE A 210 28.18 4.40 3.38
CA ILE A 210 28.41 4.02 4.77
C ILE A 210 28.78 2.54 4.80
N PHE A 211 30.08 2.34 5.04
CA PHE A 211 30.73 1.12 5.53
C PHE A 211 31.05 0.03 4.50
N VAL A 212 32.08 0.31 3.70
CA VAL A 212 33.02 -0.73 3.29
C VAL A 212 33.91 -1.06 4.48
N GLY A 213 33.74 -2.27 5.02
CA GLY A 213 34.84 -3.06 5.58
C GLY A 213 35.53 -2.56 6.85
N LEU A 214 34.88 -2.70 8.01
CA LEU A 214 35.59 -3.29 9.15
C LEU A 214 35.17 -4.75 9.26
N SER A 215 36.06 -5.64 8.82
CA SER A 215 36.07 -7.04 9.25
C SER A 215 37.34 -7.30 10.07
N PRO A 216 37.28 -8.32 10.93
CA PRO A 216 38.05 -8.39 12.17
C PRO A 216 39.45 -8.97 11.97
N VAL A 217 40.38 -8.53 12.82
CA VAL A 217 41.44 -9.33 13.46
C VAL A 217 42.01 -10.47 12.60
N ALA A 218 43.05 -10.16 11.82
CA ALA A 218 44.05 -11.15 11.40
C ALA A 218 45.24 -11.06 12.37
N CYS A 219 45.13 -11.78 13.49
CA CYS A 219 46.24 -12.07 14.37
C CYS A 219 46.69 -13.50 14.05
N LYS A 220 47.80 -13.67 13.31
CA LYS A 220 48.75 -14.82 13.39
C LYS A 220 49.89 -14.82 12.34
N PHE A 221 51.11 -14.95 12.86
CA PHE A 221 52.42 -15.33 12.26
C PHE A 221 53.05 -14.30 11.31
N VAL A 222 54.25 -13.75 11.54
CA VAL A 222 55.52 -14.25 12.14
C VAL A 222 56.16 -13.20 13.04
#